data_AF-A0A6B3LUS8-F1
#
_entry.id   AF-A0A6B3LUS8-F1
#
_cell.length_a   1.000
_cell.length_b   1.000
_cell.length_c   1.000
_cell.angle_alpha   90.00
_cell.angle_beta   90.00
_cell.angle_gamma   90.00
#
_symmetry.space_group_name_H-M   'P 1'
#
loop_
_entity.id
_entity.type
_entity.pdbx_description
1 polymer ?
#
loop_
_entity_poly.entity_id
_entity_poly.type
_entity_poly.pdbx_seq_one_letter_code
_entity_poly.pdbx_strand_id
1 'polypeptide(L)'
;MLVPSLIAGFLAILSDNALFELETTVFALYDGGIFEPAKAFRLIENNIFDEVVAITAIIGGLLAAFSREKDEDEYISQIRLESLLWATYINYGFLIFSVLFIYGLAFYQVLLLNMLTLLLIFLVRFNFLLYRSAKASYA
;
A
#
# COMPACT_ATOMS: atom_id res chain seq x y z
N MET A 1 3.28 1.86 12.82
CA MET A 1 4.11 1.26 11.74
C MET A 1 3.76 1.80 10.37
N LEU A 2 2.48 1.89 10.00
CA LEU A 2 2.06 2.44 8.70
C LEU A 2 2.61 3.84 8.39
N VAL A 3 2.43 4.82 9.29
CA VAL A 3 2.81 6.21 9.03
C VAL A 3 4.32 6.38 8.76
N PRO A 4 5.24 5.82 9.60
CA PRO A 4 6.67 5.83 9.28
C PRO A 4 7.01 5.17 7.94
N SER A 5 6.38 4.05 7.58
CA SER A 5 6.63 3.36 6.30
C SER A 5 6.18 4.19 5.10
N LEU A 6 5.06 4.90 5.19
CA LEU A 6 4.60 5.80 4.12
C LEU A 6 5.56 6.98 3.93
N ILE A 7 6.07 7.54 5.03
CA ILE A 7 7.06 8.63 4.98
C ILE A 7 8.37 8.10 4.38
N ALA A 8 8.86 6.95 4.83
CA ALA A 8 10.09 6.34 4.31
C ALA A 8 9.97 6.03 2.81
N GLY A 9 8.87 5.43 2.37
CA GLY A 9 8.62 5.15 0.95
C GLY A 9 8.53 6.43 0.11
N PHE A 10 7.86 7.47 0.61
CA PHE A 10 7.79 8.75 -0.09
C PHE A 10 9.17 9.42 -0.22
N LEU A 11 9.99 9.40 0.83
CA LEU A 11 11.36 9.93 0.81
C LEU A 11 12.27 9.13 -0.12
N ALA A 12 12.12 7.80 -0.17
CA ALA A 12 12.87 6.94 -1.08
C ALA A 12 12.58 7.30 -2.55
N ILE A 13 11.30 7.49 -2.90
CA ILE A 13 10.90 7.92 -4.24
C ILE A 13 11.48 9.31 -4.58
N LEU A 14 11.44 10.27 -3.65
CA LEU A 14 11.96 11.62 -3.90
C LEU A 14 13.50 11.67 -4.05
N SER A 15 14.20 10.74 -3.43
CA SER A 15 15.65 10.66 -3.46
C SER A 15 16.19 9.72 -4.54
N ASP A 16 15.33 9.18 -5.40
CA ASP A 16 15.67 8.14 -6.38
C ASP A 16 16.41 6.96 -5.71
N ASN A 17 15.96 6.60 -4.51
CA ASN A 17 16.55 5.60 -3.61
C ASN A 17 17.98 5.87 -3.11
N ALA A 18 18.60 7.02 -3.46
CA ALA A 18 19.99 7.32 -3.09
C ALA A 18 20.24 7.51 -1.58
N LEU A 19 19.18 7.69 -0.78
CA LEU A 19 19.32 7.88 0.67
C LEU A 19 19.34 6.55 1.45
N PHE A 20 18.85 5.46 0.87
CA PHE A 20 18.62 4.21 1.60
C PHE A 20 18.90 3.00 0.73
N GLU A 21 20.12 2.47 0.87
CA GLU A 21 20.59 1.26 0.20
C GLU A 21 20.82 0.17 1.25
N LEU A 22 20.11 -0.94 1.11
CA LEU A 22 20.28 -2.12 1.95
C LEU A 22 20.49 -3.34 1.06
N GLU A 23 21.72 -3.49 0.57
CA GLU A 23 22.11 -4.61 -0.28
C GLU A 23 22.28 -5.88 0.54
N THR A 24 21.61 -6.94 0.11
CA THR A 24 21.77 -8.27 0.70
C THR A 24 21.47 -9.36 -0.32
N THR A 25 21.92 -10.57 -0.01
CA THR A 25 21.61 -11.74 -0.84
C THR A 25 20.21 -12.26 -0.50
N VAL A 26 19.32 -12.21 -1.48
CA VAL A 26 17.93 -12.70 -1.36
C VAL A 26 17.66 -13.87 -2.30
N PHE A 27 16.70 -14.69 -1.92
CA PHE A 27 16.21 -15.76 -2.78
C PHE A 27 15.12 -15.23 -3.72
N ALA A 28 15.45 -15.12 -4.99
CA ALA A 28 14.53 -14.75 -6.05
C ALA A 28 13.85 -15.99 -6.65
N LEU A 29 12.51 -16.04 -6.53
CA LEU A 29 11.70 -17.03 -7.22
C LEU A 29 11.73 -16.80 -8.73
N TYR A 30 11.73 -15.54 -9.13
CA TYR A 30 11.81 -15.06 -10.50
C TYR A 30 12.66 -13.78 -10.52
N ASP A 31 13.70 -13.78 -11.33
CA ASP A 31 14.59 -12.66 -11.58
C ASP A 31 14.76 -12.52 -13.10
N GLY A 32 14.32 -11.40 -13.65
CA GLY A 32 14.32 -11.16 -15.08
C GLY A 32 14.21 -9.68 -15.38
N GLY A 33 15.28 -9.11 -15.93
CA GLY A 33 15.28 -7.75 -16.46
C GLY A 33 14.52 -7.67 -17.79
N ILE A 34 14.17 -6.45 -18.19
CA ILE A 34 13.48 -6.18 -19.47
C ILE A 34 14.27 -6.75 -20.67
N PHE A 35 15.60 -6.81 -20.56
CA PHE A 35 16.51 -7.33 -21.59
C PHE A 35 17.32 -8.56 -21.14
N GLU A 36 17.08 -9.07 -19.94
CA GLU A 36 17.81 -10.22 -19.42
C GLU A 36 16.96 -11.50 -19.48
N PRO A 37 17.57 -12.65 -19.81
CA PRO A 37 16.85 -13.92 -19.79
C PRO A 37 16.40 -14.22 -18.37
N ALA A 38 15.10 -14.48 -18.21
CA ALA A 38 14.51 -14.80 -16.93
C ALA A 38 15.17 -16.04 -16.30
N LYS A 39 15.60 -15.88 -15.05
CA LYS A 39 16.16 -16.93 -14.21
C LYS A 39 15.20 -17.14 -13.04
N ALA A 40 14.93 -18.40 -12.72
CA ALA A 40 14.09 -18.77 -11.59
C ALA A 40 14.93 -19.45 -10.50
N PHE A 41 14.49 -19.33 -9.25
CA PHE A 41 15.07 -20.00 -8.07
C PHE A 41 16.58 -19.77 -7.89
N ARG A 42 17.01 -18.51 -7.73
CA ARG A 42 18.43 -18.18 -7.50
C ARG A 42 18.61 -17.22 -6.33
N LEU A 43 19.81 -17.26 -5.76
CA LEU A 43 20.27 -16.22 -4.85
C LEU A 43 20.84 -15.06 -5.68
N ILE A 44 20.31 -13.86 -5.46
CA ILE A 44 20.74 -12.63 -6.12
C ILE A 44 21.08 -11.59 -5.07
N GLU A 45 21.96 -10.65 -5.41
CA GLU A 45 22.14 -9.43 -4.61
C GLU A 45 21.08 -8.42 -5.04
N ASN A 46 20.29 -7.94 -4.08
CA ASN A 46 19.28 -6.92 -4.31
C ASN A 46 19.27 -5.91 -3.16
N ASN A 47 18.94 -4.66 -3.47
CA ASN A 47 18.57 -3.69 -2.43
C ASN A 47 17.18 -4.06 -1.92
N ILE A 48 17.06 -4.42 -0.64
CA ILE A 48 15.79 -4.88 -0.07
C ILE A 48 14.98 -3.78 0.62
N PHE A 49 15.41 -2.52 0.51
CA PHE A 49 14.83 -1.43 1.27
C PHE A 49 13.36 -1.20 0.90
N ASP A 50 13.03 -1.23 -0.38
CA ASP A 50 11.66 -1.05 -0.87
C ASP A 50 10.76 -2.23 -0.46
N GLU A 51 11.26 -3.46 -0.43
CA GLU A 51 10.52 -4.62 0.10
C GLU A 51 10.23 -4.46 1.59
N VAL A 52 11.21 -4.01 2.39
CA VAL A 52 11.04 -3.76 3.82
C VAL A 52 9.98 -2.66 4.05
N VAL A 53 10.06 -1.57 3.29
CA VAL A 53 9.07 -0.48 3.36
C VAL A 53 7.68 -0.99 2.98
N ALA A 54 7.56 -1.73 1.88
CA ALA A 54 6.30 -2.28 1.39
C ALA A 54 5.68 -3.26 2.40
N ILE A 55 6.45 -4.23 2.90
CA ILE A 55 5.99 -5.21 3.90
C ILE A 55 5.53 -4.50 5.17
N THR A 56 6.30 -3.54 5.67
CA THR A 56 5.95 -2.80 6.90
C THR A 56 4.71 -1.93 6.69
N ALA A 57 4.54 -1.34 5.51
CA ALA A 57 3.33 -0.60 5.15
C ALA A 57 2.10 -1.53 5.06
N ILE A 58 2.23 -2.70 4.42
CA ILE A 58 1.15 -3.69 4.31
C ILE A 58 0.74 -4.19 5.71
N ILE A 59 1.70 -4.67 6.50
CA ILE A 59 1.43 -5.18 7.86
C ILE A 59 0.84 -4.05 8.72
N GLY A 60 1.44 -2.87 8.69
CA GLY A 60 0.98 -1.72 9.45
C GLY A 60 -0.44 -1.29 9.07
N GLY A 61 -0.76 -1.32 7.78
CA GLY A 61 -2.09 -0.95 7.30
C GLY A 61 -3.13 -2.03 7.57
N LEU A 62 -2.79 -3.32 7.47
CA LEU A 62 -3.67 -4.43 7.86
C LEU A 62 -3.96 -4.39 9.36
N LEU A 63 -2.93 -4.20 10.20
CA LEU A 63 -3.12 -4.04 11.64
C LEU A 63 -4.00 -2.83 11.95
N ALA A 64 -3.81 -1.70 11.27
CA ALA A 64 -4.68 -0.53 11.42
C ALA A 64 -6.11 -0.81 10.94
N ALA A 65 -6.27 -1.59 9.87
CA ALA A 65 -7.57 -1.90 9.28
C ALA A 65 -8.41 -2.89 10.10
N PHE A 66 -7.75 -3.83 10.76
CA PHE A 66 -8.38 -4.87 11.56
C PHE A 66 -8.20 -4.66 13.08
N SER A 67 -7.69 -3.50 13.49
CA SER A 67 -7.70 -3.12 14.90
C SER A 67 -9.14 -3.10 15.41
N ARG A 68 -9.33 -3.61 16.62
CA ARG A 68 -10.62 -3.50 17.33
C ARG A 68 -10.76 -2.09 17.85
N GLU A 69 -11.92 -1.49 17.61
CA GLU A 69 -12.29 -0.25 18.26
C GLU A 69 -12.81 -0.53 19.66
N LYS A 70 -12.62 0.42 20.58
CA LYS A 70 -12.91 0.23 22.01
C LYS A 70 -14.38 -0.08 22.28
N ASP A 71 -15.28 0.51 21.50
CA ASP A 71 -16.73 0.29 21.50
C ASP A 71 -17.17 -0.06 20.07
N GLU A 72 -17.02 -1.33 19.69
CA GLU A 72 -17.40 -1.81 18.36
C GLU A 72 -18.90 -2.12 18.31
N ASP A 73 -19.70 -1.10 17.97
CA ASP A 73 -21.13 -1.22 17.71
C ASP A 73 -21.39 -1.70 16.26
N GLU A 74 -22.60 -2.21 15.98
CA GLU A 74 -23.05 -2.67 14.65
C GLU A 74 -22.84 -1.58 13.60
N TYR A 75 -23.06 -0.32 13.98
CA TYR A 75 -22.81 0.84 13.12
C TYR A 75 -21.34 1.01 12.70
N ILE A 76 -20.38 0.79 13.62
CA ILE A 76 -18.94 0.90 13.30
C ILE A 76 -18.53 -0.24 12.38
N SER A 77 -19.07 -1.44 12.60
CA SER A 77 -18.87 -2.59 11.70
C SER A 77 -19.39 -2.31 10.29
N GLN A 78 -20.55 -1.65 10.17
CA GLN A 78 -21.10 -1.21 8.88
C GLN A 78 -20.20 -0.17 8.21
N ILE A 79 -19.74 0.86 8.93
CA ILE A 79 -18.80 1.86 8.40
C ILE A 79 -17.53 1.19 7.86
N ARG A 80 -17.01 0.18 8.57
CA ARG A 80 -15.81 -0.57 8.16
C ARG A 80 -16.06 -1.26 6.82
N LEU A 81 -17.13 -2.03 6.70
CA LEU A 81 -17.46 -2.77 5.48
C LEU A 81 -17.72 -1.83 4.30
N GLU A 82 -18.50 -0.77 4.50
CA GLU A 82 -18.75 0.23 3.47
C GLU A 82 -17.47 0.96 3.04
N SER A 83 -16.57 1.23 3.99
CA SER A 83 -15.29 1.85 3.67
C SER A 83 -14.42 0.96 2.81
N LEU A 84 -14.44 -0.35 3.08
CA LEU A 84 -13.71 -1.33 2.28
C LEU A 84 -14.28 -1.43 0.87
N LEU A 85 -15.62 -1.44 0.74
CA LEU A 85 -16.29 -1.45 -0.56
C LEU A 85 -15.96 -0.21 -1.38
N TRP A 86 -16.06 0.98 -0.78
CA TRP A 86 -15.71 2.24 -1.44
C TRP A 86 -14.24 2.30 -1.84
N ALA A 87 -13.33 1.86 -0.97
CA ALA A 87 -11.92 1.79 -1.28
C ALA A 87 -11.63 0.85 -2.46
N THR A 88 -12.33 -0.28 -2.52
CA THR A 88 -12.27 -1.22 -3.64
C THR A 88 -12.72 -0.55 -4.93
N TYR A 89 -13.88 0.11 -4.95
CA TYR A 89 -14.36 0.80 -6.16
C TYR A 89 -13.42 1.90 -6.65
N ILE A 90 -12.87 2.71 -5.74
CA ILE A 90 -11.94 3.78 -6.12
C ILE A 90 -10.62 3.18 -6.63
N ASN A 91 -10.08 2.16 -5.95
CA ASN A 91 -8.83 1.50 -6.36
C ASN A 91 -8.94 0.86 -7.75
N TYR A 92 -10.01 0.10 -8.02
CA TYR A 92 -10.21 -0.50 -9.33
C TYR A 92 -10.60 0.53 -10.40
N GLY A 93 -11.34 1.59 -10.04
CA GLY A 93 -11.60 2.71 -10.96
C GLY A 93 -10.31 3.40 -11.40
N PHE A 94 -9.41 3.67 -10.45
CA PHE A 94 -8.09 4.21 -10.74
C PHE A 94 -7.21 3.25 -11.55
N LEU A 95 -7.27 1.94 -11.27
CA LEU A 95 -6.55 0.94 -12.04
C LEU A 95 -7.04 0.88 -13.49
N ILE A 96 -8.35 0.85 -13.72
CA ILE A 96 -8.96 0.88 -15.06
C ILE A 96 -8.52 2.15 -15.80
N PHE A 97 -8.60 3.31 -15.15
CA PHE A 97 -8.11 4.56 -15.72
C PHE A 97 -6.63 4.45 -16.12
N SER A 98 -5.80 3.89 -15.26
CA SER A 98 -4.36 3.73 -15.51
C SER A 98 -4.10 2.79 -16.69
N VAL A 99 -4.84 1.70 -16.81
CA VAL A 99 -4.76 0.76 -17.95
C VAL A 99 -5.14 1.44 -19.26
N LEU A 100 -6.14 2.34 -19.24
CA LEU A 100 -6.59 3.03 -20.45
C LEU A 100 -5.66 4.16 -20.89
N PHE A 101 -5.02 4.87 -19.95
CA PHE A 101 -4.37 6.15 -20.24
C PHE A 101 -2.88 6.23 -19.90
N ILE A 102 -2.30 5.24 -19.22
CA ILE A 102 -0.89 5.25 -18.78
C ILE A 102 -0.15 4.07 -19.42
N TYR A 103 1.00 4.33 -20.03
CA TYR A 103 1.76 3.34 -20.79
C TYR A 103 3.24 3.30 -20.41
N GLY A 104 3.92 2.22 -20.80
CA GLY A 104 5.37 2.04 -20.60
C GLY A 104 5.77 1.90 -19.13
N LEU A 105 6.99 2.33 -18.79
CA LEU A 105 7.53 2.23 -17.42
C LEU A 105 6.74 3.05 -16.39
N ALA A 106 6.07 4.12 -16.83
CA ALA A 106 5.17 4.88 -15.96
C ALA A 106 3.99 4.03 -15.47
N PHE A 107 3.46 3.13 -16.31
CA PHE A 107 2.40 2.21 -15.88
C PHE A 107 2.87 1.24 -14.81
N TYR A 108 4.13 0.77 -14.88
CA TYR A 108 4.72 -0.09 -13.86
C TYR A 108 4.81 0.61 -12.49
N GLN A 109 5.27 1.87 -12.46
CA GLN A 109 5.29 2.66 -11.23
C GLN A 109 3.88 2.86 -10.65
N VAL A 110 2.89 3.09 -11.51
CA VAL A 110 1.48 3.22 -11.08
C VAL A 110 0.95 1.90 -10.51
N LEU A 111 1.32 0.77 -11.08
CA LEU A 111 0.95 -0.55 -10.55
C LEU A 111 1.54 -0.79 -9.16
N LEU A 112 2.81 -0.44 -8.95
CA LEU A 112 3.46 -0.52 -7.63
C LEU A 112 2.73 0.32 -6.58
N LEU A 113 2.35 1.56 -6.92
CA LEU A 113 1.56 2.41 -6.03
C LEU A 113 0.15 1.84 -5.82
N ASN A 114 -0.46 1.26 -6.85
CA ASN A 114 -1.80 0.71 -6.79
C ASN A 114 -1.94 -0.39 -5.72
N MET A 115 -0.89 -1.18 -5.50
CA MET A 115 -0.86 -2.23 -4.47
C MET A 115 -1.15 -1.73 -3.06
N LEU A 116 -0.79 -0.47 -2.73
CA LEU A 116 -1.04 0.13 -1.42
C LEU A 116 -2.27 1.04 -1.39
N THR A 117 -2.69 1.59 -2.52
CA THR A 117 -3.79 2.59 -2.56
C THR A 117 -5.10 2.08 -1.99
N LEU A 118 -5.49 0.81 -2.20
CA LEU A 118 -6.72 0.26 -1.62
C LEU A 118 -6.72 0.39 -0.10
N LEU A 119 -5.62 -0.02 0.54
CA LEU A 119 -5.48 0.00 1.99
C LEU A 119 -5.47 1.43 2.54
N LEU A 120 -4.82 2.36 1.82
CA LEU A 120 -4.78 3.78 2.19
C LEU A 120 -6.15 4.45 2.09
N ILE A 121 -6.86 4.28 0.97
CA ILE A 121 -8.19 4.86 0.77
C ILE A 121 -9.16 4.33 1.82
N PHE A 122 -9.11 3.02 2.07
CA PHE A 122 -9.89 2.39 3.12
C PHE A 122 -9.64 3.05 4.48
N LEU A 123 -8.38 3.15 4.89
CA LEU A 123 -8.03 3.66 6.22
C LEU A 123 -8.42 5.13 6.38
N VAL A 124 -8.20 5.95 5.35
CA VAL A 124 -8.58 7.36 5.36
C VAL A 124 -10.10 7.51 5.50
N ARG A 125 -10.89 6.80 4.68
CA ARG A 125 -12.36 6.88 4.73
C ARG A 125 -12.91 6.37 6.06
N PHE A 126 -12.40 5.23 6.54
CA PHE A 126 -12.85 4.62 7.79
C PHE A 126 -12.62 5.56 8.98
N ASN A 127 -11.40 6.07 9.15
CA ASN A 127 -11.06 6.99 10.25
C ASN A 127 -11.82 8.32 10.16
N PHE A 128 -12.00 8.86 8.95
CA PHE A 128 -12.76 10.09 8.75
C PHE A 128 -14.23 9.93 9.19
N LEU A 129 -14.87 8.83 8.78
CA LEU A 129 -16.27 8.57 9.14
C LEU A 129 -16.44 8.26 10.63
N LEU A 130 -15.50 7.52 11.21
CA LEU A 130 -15.46 7.24 12.66
C LEU A 130 -15.33 8.52 13.49
N TYR A 131 -14.43 9.43 13.08
CA TYR A 131 -14.29 10.73 13.75
C TYR A 131 -15.58 11.57 13.64
N ARG A 132 -16.23 11.54 12.49
CA ARG A 132 -17.48 12.26 12.25
C ARG A 132 -18.63 11.71 13.10
N SER A 133 -18.77 10.38 13.20
CA SER A 133 -19.83 9.76 14.00
C SER A 133 -19.64 10.00 15.50
N ALA A 134 -18.40 9.94 15.98
CA ALA A 134 -18.09 10.27 17.37
C ALA A 134 -18.52 11.69 17.73
N LYS A 135 -18.22 12.68 16.88
CA LYS A 135 -18.60 14.08 17.12
C LYS A 135 -20.11 14.31 17.12
N ALA A 136 -20.87 13.57 16.31
CA ALA A 136 -22.33 13.66 16.25
C ALA A 136 -23.01 13.06 17.50
N SER A 137 -22.36 12.15 18.22
CA SER A 137 -22.90 11.56 19.46
C SER A 137 -22.75 12.45 20.71
N TYR A 138 -21.93 13.50 20.64
CA TYR A 138 -21.70 14.47 21.73
C TYR A 138 -22.35 15.84 21.51
N ALA A 139 -23.11 16.00 20.41
CA ALA A 139 -23.86 17.21 20.05
C ALA A 139 -25.36 16.97 20.23
#